data_AF-A0A6A3PQU6-F1
#
_entry.id   AF-A0A6A3PQU6-F1
#
_cell.length_a   1.000
_cell.length_b   1.000
_cell.length_c   1.000
_cell.angle_alpha   90.00
_cell.angle_beta   90.00
_cell.angle_gamma   90.00
#
_symmetry.space_group_name_H-M   'P 1'
#
loop_
_entity.id
_entity.type
_entity.pdbx_description
1 polymer ?
#
loop_
_entity_poly.entity_id
_entity_poly.type
_entity_poly.pdbx_seq_one_letter_code
_entity_poly.pdbx_strand_id
1 'polypeptide(L)'
;MAGQIKAKYPDKNVTILEAHSELISRNKLSDNFYSKLHAALDAMKVNVILGERLTERLPGNSFERRTLRTDKGTEIETDIQLLCGGFCPVSDLIQDMDPSLVTEQGSIKVNELLQLDNEKYSNIFALGDSSNHDTPKMAFWAADQGKFLAAQLAAVVQKKQD
;
A
#
# COMPACT_ATOMS: atom_id res chain seq x y z
N MET A 1 -12.51 2.10 2.61
CA MET A 1 -13.43 0.95 2.45
C MET A 1 -14.52 0.91 3.51
N ALA A 2 -14.21 0.78 4.81
CA ALA A 2 -15.20 0.65 5.89
C ALA A 2 -16.35 1.68 5.86
N GLY A 3 -16.03 2.96 5.69
CA GLY A 3 -17.05 4.02 5.59
C GLY A 3 -18.02 3.84 4.41
N GLN A 4 -17.56 3.32 3.27
CA GLN A 4 -18.45 3.03 2.12
C GLN A 4 -19.39 1.86 2.42
N ILE A 5 -18.89 0.83 3.12
CA ILE A 5 -19.72 -0.30 3.55
C ILE A 5 -20.81 0.19 4.51
N LYS A 6 -20.48 1.03 5.50
CA LYS A 6 -21.47 1.59 6.43
C LYS A 6 -22.44 2.56 5.78
N ALA A 7 -21.98 3.35 4.81
CA ALA A 7 -22.87 4.23 4.04
C ALA A 7 -23.92 3.43 3.24
N LYS A 8 -23.54 2.28 2.67
CA LYS A 8 -24.45 1.43 1.88
C LYS A 8 -25.28 0.47 2.74
N TYR A 9 -24.71 -0.04 3.81
CA TYR A 9 -25.30 -1.04 4.70
C TYR A 9 -25.19 -0.60 6.17
N PRO A 10 -26.00 0.39 6.59
CA PRO A 10 -25.86 1.03 7.90
C PRO A 10 -26.06 0.07 9.07
N ASP A 11 -26.85 -0.99 8.88
CA ASP A 11 -27.17 -1.98 9.93
C ASP A 11 -26.09 -3.06 10.08
N LYS A 12 -25.09 -3.12 9.19
CA LYS A 12 -24.01 -4.11 9.28
C LYS A 12 -22.95 -3.67 10.28
N ASN A 13 -22.41 -4.65 11.00
CA ASN A 13 -21.23 -4.46 11.85
C ASN A 13 -19.98 -4.40 10.97
N VAL A 14 -19.15 -3.39 11.16
CA VAL A 14 -17.90 -3.21 10.44
C VAL A 14 -16.80 -2.90 11.44
N THR A 15 -15.74 -3.70 11.42
CA THR A 15 -14.57 -3.54 12.27
C THR A 15 -13.35 -3.23 11.40
N ILE A 16 -12.58 -2.21 11.78
CA ILE A 16 -11.23 -1.95 11.28
C ILE A 16 -10.25 -2.46 12.33
N LEU A 17 -9.31 -3.31 11.92
CA LEU A 17 -8.18 -3.74 12.74
C LEU A 17 -6.90 -3.13 12.16
N GLU A 18 -6.13 -2.44 12.99
CA GLU A 18 -4.86 -1.80 12.63
C GLU A 18 -3.80 -2.12 13.69
N ALA A 19 -2.62 -2.52 13.24
CA ALA A 19 -1.50 -2.90 14.10
C ALA A 19 -0.79 -1.68 14.70
N HIS A 20 -0.92 -0.51 14.08
CA HIS A 20 -0.41 0.75 14.61
C HIS A 20 -1.39 1.38 15.61
N SER A 21 -0.88 2.31 16.42
CA SER A 21 -1.70 3.07 17.39
C SER A 21 -2.67 4.06 16.75
N GLU A 22 -2.56 4.29 15.43
CA GLU A 22 -3.38 5.21 14.65
C GLU A 22 -3.63 4.63 13.26
N LEU A 23 -4.79 4.95 12.66
CA LEU A 23 -5.08 4.67 11.26
C LEU A 23 -4.22 5.58 10.36
N ILE A 24 -3.70 5.09 9.23
CA ILE A 24 -2.92 5.92 8.29
C ILE A 24 -1.67 6.56 8.97
N SER A 25 -1.12 5.89 9.98
CA SER A 25 -0.03 6.39 10.85
C SER A 25 1.25 6.81 10.11
N ARG A 26 1.49 6.28 8.90
CA ARG A 26 2.69 6.60 8.11
C ARG A 26 2.66 7.98 7.45
N ASN A 27 1.51 8.64 7.40
CA ASN A 27 1.34 9.87 6.63
C ASN A 27 1.61 11.15 7.44
N LYS A 28 2.01 11.05 8.72
CA LYS A 28 2.33 12.20 9.61
C LYS A 28 1.24 13.29 9.55
N LEU A 29 0.00 12.89 9.77
CA LEU A 29 -1.15 13.78 9.70
C LEU A 29 -1.35 14.53 11.03
N SER A 30 -2.01 15.69 10.99
CA SER A 30 -2.24 16.50 12.18
C SER A 30 -3.26 15.88 13.14
N ASP A 31 -3.19 16.21 14.43
CA ASP A 31 -4.15 15.77 15.46
C ASP A 31 -5.61 16.13 15.10
N ASN A 32 -5.83 17.28 14.47
CA ASN A 32 -7.16 17.70 14.00
C ASN A 32 -7.73 16.75 12.93
N PHE A 33 -6.86 16.20 12.07
CA PHE A 33 -7.28 15.21 11.08
C PHE A 33 -7.75 13.93 11.79
N TYR A 34 -6.96 13.41 12.73
CA TYR A 34 -7.34 12.21 13.47
C TYR A 34 -8.60 12.41 14.29
N SER A 35 -8.73 13.55 14.96
CA SER A 35 -9.94 13.90 15.71
C SER A 35 -11.20 13.84 14.82
N LYS A 36 -11.12 14.40 13.61
CA LYS A 36 -12.23 14.34 12.64
C LYS A 36 -12.46 12.94 12.07
N LEU A 37 -11.38 12.19 11.81
CA LEU A 37 -11.47 10.82 11.32
C LEU A 37 -12.18 9.92 12.32
N HIS A 38 -11.77 9.97 13.60
CA HIS A 38 -12.41 9.19 14.66
C HIS A 38 -13.87 9.60 14.85
N ALA A 39 -14.17 10.89 14.93
CA ALA A 39 -15.55 11.37 15.04
C ALA A 39 -16.44 10.90 13.87
N ALA A 40 -15.91 10.86 12.64
CA ALA A 40 -16.64 10.36 11.49
C ALA A 40 -16.89 8.84 11.54
N LEU A 41 -15.89 8.06 11.97
CA LEU A 41 -16.01 6.60 12.12
C LEU A 41 -16.98 6.24 13.25
N ASP A 42 -16.94 6.97 14.36
CA ASP A 42 -17.83 6.80 15.51
C ASP A 42 -19.28 7.14 15.15
N ALA A 43 -19.49 8.26 14.44
CA ALA A 43 -20.82 8.64 13.94
C ALA A 43 -21.41 7.55 13.01
N MET A 44 -20.55 6.86 12.25
CA MET A 44 -20.95 5.72 11.44
C MET A 44 -21.10 4.42 12.24
N LYS A 45 -20.72 4.36 13.52
CA LYS A 45 -20.66 3.12 14.32
C LYS A 45 -19.73 2.07 13.69
N VAL A 46 -18.56 2.49 13.22
CA VAL A 46 -17.46 1.58 12.84
C VAL A 46 -16.68 1.23 14.10
N ASN A 47 -16.48 -0.06 14.36
CA ASN A 47 -15.61 -0.50 15.43
C ASN A 47 -14.15 -0.38 14.99
N VAL A 48 -13.29 0.25 15.78
CA VAL A 48 -11.87 0.41 15.45
C VAL A 48 -11.02 -0.21 16.54
N ILE A 49 -10.17 -1.17 16.18
CA ILE A 49 -9.22 -1.84 17.06
C ILE A 49 -7.81 -1.43 16.60
N LEU A 50 -7.08 -0.74 17.46
CA LEU A 50 -5.75 -0.17 17.18
C LEU A 50 -4.68 -0.85 18.03
N GLY A 51 -3.45 -0.85 17.51
CA GLY A 51 -2.29 -1.40 18.20
C GLY A 51 -2.33 -2.91 18.36
N GLU A 52 -3.13 -3.62 17.55
CA GLU A 52 -3.34 -5.06 17.63
C GLU A 52 -3.13 -5.71 16.27
N ARG A 53 -2.55 -6.90 16.25
CA ARG A 53 -2.28 -7.65 15.03
C ARG A 53 -2.91 -9.03 15.11
N LEU A 54 -3.43 -9.53 13.99
CA LEU A 54 -3.86 -10.93 13.89
C LEU A 54 -2.70 -11.88 14.20
N THR A 55 -2.97 -12.95 14.95
CA THR A 55 -2.00 -14.02 15.23
C THR A 55 -1.72 -14.88 13.99
N GLU A 56 -2.55 -14.76 12.96
CA GLU A 56 -2.40 -15.43 11.67
C GLU A 56 -2.32 -14.43 10.52
N ARG A 57 -1.66 -14.82 9.44
CA ARG A 57 -1.61 -14.03 8.20
C ARG A 57 -2.77 -14.43 7.30
N LEU A 58 -3.60 -13.45 6.93
CA LEU A 58 -4.61 -13.67 5.90
C LEU A 58 -3.93 -13.72 4.51
N PRO A 59 -4.17 -14.76 3.69
CA PRO A 59 -3.61 -14.86 2.35
C PRO A 59 -4.27 -13.89 1.35
N GLY A 60 -5.42 -13.32 1.73
CA GLY A 60 -6.20 -12.41 0.91
C GLY A 60 -7.56 -12.15 1.53
N ASN A 61 -8.48 -11.65 0.72
CA ASN A 61 -9.88 -11.51 1.11
C ASN A 61 -10.53 -12.89 1.31
N SER A 62 -11.49 -12.96 2.22
CA SER A 62 -12.28 -14.16 2.48
C SER A 62 -13.72 -13.77 2.79
N PHE A 63 -14.65 -14.65 2.42
CA PHE A 63 -16.09 -14.47 2.57
C PHE A 63 -16.70 -15.61 3.39
N GLU A 64 -15.88 -16.23 4.23
CA GLU A 64 -16.27 -17.30 5.12
C GLU A 64 -16.35 -16.79 6.55
N ARG A 65 -17.31 -17.34 7.29
CA ARG A 65 -17.48 -17.04 8.70
C ARG A 65 -16.34 -17.63 9.52
N ARG A 66 -15.61 -16.76 10.22
CA ARG A 66 -14.40 -17.12 10.99
C ARG A 66 -14.30 -16.28 12.26
N THR A 67 -13.70 -16.87 13.28
CA THR A 67 -13.27 -16.17 14.50
C THR A 67 -11.78 -15.93 14.42
N LEU A 68 -11.39 -14.67 14.28
CA LEU A 68 -10.00 -14.25 14.25
C LEU A 68 -9.55 -13.88 15.67
N ARG A 69 -8.25 -14.05 15.95
CA ARG A 69 -7.64 -13.64 17.22
C ARG A 69 -6.48 -12.68 17.02
N THR A 70 -6.38 -11.69 17.90
CA THR A 70 -5.24 -10.77 17.93
C THR A 70 -4.17 -11.22 18.92
N ASP A 71 -2.98 -10.65 18.77
CA ASP A 71 -1.84 -10.79 19.68
C ASP A 71 -2.12 -10.31 21.12
N LYS A 72 -3.15 -9.48 21.32
CA LYS A 72 -3.66 -9.08 22.64
C LYS A 72 -4.83 -9.93 23.14
N GLY A 73 -5.20 -10.98 22.42
CA GLY A 73 -6.23 -11.94 22.81
C GLY A 73 -7.66 -11.53 22.43
N THR A 74 -7.86 -10.41 21.73
CA THR A 74 -9.16 -9.98 21.22
C THR A 74 -9.68 -10.99 20.21
N GLU A 75 -10.90 -11.47 20.40
CA GLU A 75 -11.59 -12.37 19.47
C GLU A 75 -12.58 -11.58 18.61
N ILE A 76 -12.52 -11.78 17.30
CA ILE A 76 -13.30 -11.05 16.31
C ILE A 76 -14.01 -12.06 15.41
N GLU A 77 -15.29 -12.29 15.66
CA GLU A 77 -16.13 -13.11 14.79
C GLU A 77 -16.61 -12.28 13.60
N THR A 78 -16.38 -12.77 12.38
CA THR A 78 -16.69 -12.05 11.15
C THR A 78 -17.17 -13.00 10.06
N ASP A 79 -18.13 -12.56 9.24
CA ASP A 79 -18.59 -13.31 8.06
C ASP A 79 -17.74 -13.02 6.80
N ILE A 80 -17.06 -11.86 6.77
CA ILE A 80 -16.23 -11.40 5.65
C ILE A 80 -14.98 -10.74 6.21
N GLN A 81 -13.82 -11.06 5.65
CA GLN A 81 -12.53 -10.44 5.96
C GLN A 81 -11.94 -9.84 4.70
N LEU A 82 -11.69 -8.54 4.74
CA LEU A 82 -11.15 -7.80 3.60
C LEU A 82 -9.75 -7.30 3.98
N LEU A 83 -8.73 -7.87 3.33
CA LEU A 83 -7.33 -7.54 3.55
C LEU A 83 -7.00 -6.24 2.79
N CYS A 84 -6.89 -5.13 3.53
CA CYS A 84 -6.61 -3.81 2.97
C CYS A 84 -5.21 -3.28 3.27
N GLY A 85 -4.33 -4.12 3.83
CA GLY A 85 -2.94 -3.79 4.13
C GLY A 85 -2.01 -4.91 3.68
N GLY A 86 -0.71 -4.63 3.66
CA GLY A 86 0.30 -5.62 3.24
C GLY A 86 0.46 -5.73 1.73
N PHE A 87 0.78 -4.62 1.07
CA PHE A 87 1.17 -4.59 -0.34
C PHE A 87 2.46 -5.40 -0.57
N CYS A 88 2.49 -6.19 -1.64
CA CYS A 88 3.70 -6.82 -2.16
C CYS A 88 3.99 -6.24 -3.55
N PRO A 89 5.16 -5.63 -3.79
CA PRO A 89 5.51 -5.14 -5.11
C PRO A 89 5.57 -6.30 -6.12
N VAL A 90 5.10 -6.06 -7.34
CA VAL A 90 5.24 -7.03 -8.44
C VAL A 90 6.62 -6.87 -9.04
N SER A 91 7.49 -7.85 -8.80
CA SER A 91 8.89 -7.84 -9.23
C SER A 91 9.38 -9.17 -9.81
N ASP A 92 8.51 -10.16 -10.00
CA ASP A 92 8.87 -11.53 -10.43
C ASP A 92 9.72 -11.55 -11.71
N LEU A 93 9.37 -10.74 -12.71
CA LEU A 93 10.14 -10.64 -13.95
C LEU A 93 11.58 -10.17 -13.71
N ILE A 94 11.76 -9.18 -12.84
CA ILE A 94 13.10 -8.66 -12.51
C ILE A 94 13.83 -9.65 -11.60
N GLN A 95 13.12 -10.29 -10.68
CA GLN A 95 13.65 -11.34 -9.82
C GLN A 95 14.22 -12.51 -10.63
N ASP A 96 13.52 -12.94 -11.68
CA ASP A 96 13.97 -14.00 -12.59
C ASP A 96 15.11 -13.54 -13.52
N MET A 97 15.09 -12.27 -13.93
CA MET A 97 16.11 -11.69 -14.82
C MET A 97 17.43 -11.43 -14.09
N ASP A 98 17.38 -10.81 -12.93
CA ASP A 98 18.52 -10.48 -12.07
C ASP A 98 18.06 -10.25 -10.61
N PRO A 99 18.20 -11.27 -9.74
CA PRO A 99 17.84 -11.17 -8.32
C PRO A 99 18.49 -10.01 -7.58
N SER A 100 19.67 -9.54 -8.02
CA SER A 100 20.38 -8.45 -7.34
C SER A 100 19.66 -7.11 -7.45
N LEU A 101 18.72 -6.98 -8.39
CA LEU A 101 17.89 -5.79 -8.64
C LEU A 101 16.60 -5.76 -7.82
N VAL A 102 16.37 -6.73 -6.95
CA VAL A 102 15.19 -6.74 -6.07
C VAL A 102 15.65 -6.49 -4.63
N THR A 103 14.98 -5.60 -3.92
CA THR A 103 15.25 -5.36 -2.49
C THR A 103 14.72 -6.52 -1.64
N GLU A 104 15.16 -6.61 -0.39
CA GLU A 104 14.61 -7.59 0.57
C GLU A 104 13.08 -7.44 0.74
N GLN A 105 12.55 -6.23 0.54
CA GLN A 105 11.12 -5.92 0.59
C GLN A 105 10.39 -6.21 -0.73
N GLY A 106 11.07 -6.79 -1.72
CA GLY A 106 10.49 -7.18 -3.01
C GLY A 106 10.37 -6.05 -4.03
N SER A 107 10.90 -4.85 -3.77
CA SER A 107 10.83 -3.71 -4.69
C SER A 107 11.96 -3.75 -5.72
N ILE A 108 11.71 -3.27 -6.93
CA ILE A 108 12.70 -3.15 -8.00
C ILE A 108 13.63 -1.97 -7.71
N LYS A 109 14.94 -2.20 -7.70
CA LYS A 109 15.96 -1.16 -7.50
C LYS A 109 16.07 -0.28 -8.74
N VAL A 110 15.92 1.03 -8.53
CA VAL A 110 16.05 2.03 -9.59
C VAL A 110 16.96 3.18 -9.20
N ASN A 111 17.56 3.83 -10.20
CA ASN A 111 18.31 5.07 -10.03
C ASN A 111 17.39 6.31 -10.09
N GLU A 112 17.99 7.51 -10.02
CA GLU A 112 17.28 8.80 -10.08
C GLU A 112 16.50 9.03 -11.39
N LEU A 113 16.87 8.34 -12.46
CA LEU A 113 16.22 8.38 -13.77
C LEU A 113 15.13 7.31 -13.92
N LEU A 114 14.82 6.57 -12.85
CA LEU A 114 13.87 5.45 -12.81
C LEU A 114 14.29 4.24 -13.68
N GLN A 115 15.57 4.17 -14.07
CA GLN A 115 16.16 3.01 -14.74
C GLN A 115 16.48 1.94 -13.71
N LEU A 116 16.53 0.68 -14.13
CA LEU A 116 17.07 -0.38 -13.27
C LEU A 116 18.49 -0.04 -12.82
N ASP A 117 18.79 -0.29 -11.54
CA ASP A 117 20.06 0.08 -10.89
C ASP A 117 21.22 -0.85 -11.29
N ASN A 118 21.47 -0.96 -12.60
CA ASN A 118 22.58 -1.69 -13.22
C ASN A 118 22.72 -1.23 -14.67
N GLU A 119 23.93 -0.80 -15.07
CA GLU A 119 24.24 -0.25 -16.40
C GLU A 119 23.83 -1.17 -17.55
N LYS A 120 23.88 -2.50 -17.34
CA LYS A 120 23.47 -3.52 -18.32
C LYS A 120 22.01 -3.35 -18.77
N TYR A 121 21.16 -2.76 -17.92
CA TYR A 121 19.73 -2.60 -18.15
C TYR A 121 19.31 -1.12 -18.17
N SER A 122 20.21 -0.23 -18.60
CA SER A 122 19.97 1.23 -18.70
C SER A 122 18.78 1.62 -19.59
N ASN A 123 18.25 0.70 -20.40
CA ASN A 123 17.06 0.91 -21.22
C ASN A 123 15.76 0.34 -20.61
N ILE A 124 15.82 -0.23 -19.40
CA ILE A 124 14.66 -0.77 -18.68
C ILE A 124 14.35 0.16 -17.51
N PHE A 125 13.07 0.50 -17.35
CA PHE A 125 12.60 1.46 -16.35
C PHE A 125 11.53 0.82 -15.46
N ALA A 126 11.52 1.19 -14.19
CA ALA A 126 10.47 0.82 -13.25
C ALA A 126 10.04 2.05 -12.44
N LEU A 127 8.73 2.22 -12.28
CA LEU A 127 8.14 3.36 -11.58
C LEU A 127 6.95 2.91 -10.73
N GLY A 128 6.42 3.84 -9.95
CA GLY A 128 5.29 3.62 -9.06
C GLY A 128 5.62 2.64 -7.94
N ASP A 129 4.62 1.86 -7.56
CA ASP A 129 4.65 1.02 -6.37
C ASP A 129 5.60 -0.17 -6.50
N SER A 130 5.95 -0.59 -7.71
CA SER A 130 6.92 -1.67 -7.96
C SER A 130 8.37 -1.26 -7.69
N SER A 131 8.72 0.03 -7.79
CA SER A 131 10.09 0.52 -7.62
C SER A 131 10.46 0.78 -6.16
N ASN A 132 11.74 0.82 -5.82
CA ASN A 132 12.23 1.23 -4.50
C ASN A 132 12.36 2.75 -4.33
N HIS A 133 11.93 3.56 -5.31
CA HIS A 133 11.99 5.02 -5.22
C HIS A 133 11.30 5.55 -3.95
N ASP A 134 11.92 6.50 -3.27
CA ASP A 134 11.55 6.96 -1.92
C ASP A 134 10.20 7.70 -1.83
N THR A 135 9.65 8.09 -2.97
CA THR A 135 8.31 8.69 -3.03
C THR A 135 7.25 7.75 -2.47
N PRO A 136 6.25 8.27 -1.74
CA PRO A 136 5.14 7.46 -1.25
C PRO A 136 4.47 6.63 -2.34
N LYS A 137 4.10 5.39 -2.00
CA LYS A 137 3.43 4.44 -2.91
C LYS A 137 1.97 4.82 -3.10
N MET A 138 1.76 5.79 -3.99
CA MET A 138 0.46 6.41 -4.28
C MET A 138 0.36 6.76 -5.75
N ALA A 139 -0.84 6.67 -6.31
CA ALA A 139 -1.13 6.98 -7.71
C ALA A 139 -0.68 8.40 -8.11
N PHE A 140 -0.74 9.38 -7.21
CA PHE A 140 -0.25 10.74 -7.46
C PHE A 140 1.24 10.75 -7.83
N TRP A 141 2.09 10.08 -7.05
CA TRP A 141 3.53 10.03 -7.29
C TRP A 141 3.88 9.15 -8.48
N ALA A 142 3.17 8.03 -8.68
CA ALA A 142 3.34 7.22 -9.88
C ALA A 142 3.02 8.02 -11.15
N ALA A 143 1.97 8.86 -11.13
CA ALA A 143 1.63 9.73 -12.26
C ALA A 143 2.70 10.81 -12.50
N ASP A 144 3.27 11.37 -11.43
CA ASP A 144 4.35 12.37 -11.54
C ASP A 144 5.64 11.77 -12.11
N GLN A 145 6.04 10.59 -11.60
CA GLN A 145 7.14 9.80 -12.15
C GLN A 145 6.93 9.46 -13.63
N GLY A 146 5.70 9.09 -14.01
CA GLY A 146 5.35 8.82 -15.41
C GLY A 146 5.53 10.06 -16.31
N LYS A 147 5.14 11.25 -15.84
CA LYS A 147 5.36 12.50 -16.58
C LYS A 147 6.85 12.81 -16.73
N PHE A 148 7.62 12.66 -15.64
CA PHE A 148 9.06 12.84 -15.65
C PHE A 148 9.72 11.93 -16.68
N LEU A 149 9.47 10.62 -16.60
CA LEU A 149 10.07 9.64 -17.50
C LEU A 149 9.69 9.88 -18.96
N ALA A 150 8.42 10.22 -19.24
CA ALA A 150 7.98 10.53 -20.59
C ALA A 150 8.75 11.72 -21.20
N ALA A 151 9.03 12.76 -20.41
CA ALA A 151 9.83 13.90 -20.85
C ALA A 151 11.30 13.50 -21.14
N GLN A 152 11.90 12.66 -20.29
CA GLN A 152 13.27 12.17 -20.51
C GLN A 152 13.37 11.32 -21.78
N LEU A 153 12.46 10.35 -21.95
CA LEU A 153 12.43 9.49 -23.14
C LEU A 153 12.22 10.32 -24.42
N ALA A 154 11.36 11.34 -24.39
CA ALA A 154 11.17 12.23 -25.53
C ALA A 154 12.45 13.03 -25.87
N ALA A 155 13.22 13.46 -24.86
CA ALA A 155 14.49 14.15 -25.07
C ALA A 155 15.53 13.25 -25.75
N VAL A 156 15.64 11.98 -25.31
CA VAL A 156 16.51 10.97 -25.93
C VAL A 156 16.13 10.74 -27.40
N VAL A 157 14.83 10.53 -27.67
CA VAL A 157 14.33 10.31 -29.05
C VAL A 157 14.61 11.50 -29.96
N GLN A 158 14.53 12.72 -29.41
CA GLN A 158 14.81 13.96 -30.14
C GLN A 158 16.31 14.30 -30.25
N LYS A 159 17.21 13.45 -29.73
CA LYS A 159 18.66 13.70 -29.64
C LYS A 159 19.00 15.01 -28.89
N LYS A 160 18.23 15.31 -27.85
CA LYS A 160 18.42 16.51 -27.00
C LYS A 160 19.12 16.21 -25.67
N GLN A 161 19.46 14.95 -25.44
CA GLN A 161 20.29 14.49 -24.34
C GLN A 161 21.53 13.84 -24.94
N ASP A 162 22.71 14.34 -24.55
CA ASP A 162 24.02 13.76 -24.85
C ASP A 162 24.39 12.70 -23.80
#